data_AF-A0A936H0J0-F1
#
_entry.id   AF-A0A936H0J0-F1
#
_cell.length_a   1.000
_cell.length_b   1.000
_cell.length_c   1.000
_cell.angle_alpha   90.00
_cell.angle_beta   90.00
_cell.angle_gamma   90.00
#
_symmetry.space_group_name_H-M   'P 1'
#
loop_
_entity.id
_entity.type
_entity.pdbx_description
1 polymer ?
#
loop_
_entity_poly.entity_id
_entity_poly.type
_entity_poly.pdbx_seq_one_letter_code
_entity_poly.pdbx_strand_id
1 'polypeptide(L)'
;MYFKDQDLGFITSSGDVYRFDGYELTKEDIVSGQFTKIKLEPSLGGRSMMCIKENLIFLGHPYKGVFVSINDGTSWSEFNDGLNVSVISDLKIHKDDLYLGSSLHIYKRSIGDLNTEVITGKVFYDVNQNGKADSTEVGVPGMRVFASKDQFIVGTDSLGTFKVYSSEGVGNELSVLLPPRAKATNGPVPIVSADTTYKLGVYFDPKDRDVSIRCLSGRTFRPGFIGRISLVVNNHNFFSENSVITLRKDPRLTLDFASDVPTSVEDTLLTWENFELNEIESRVIHLLFKLDSTTALGELLMFTASINLLQEVDVDTTNNECKLTEIVRGSYDPNDKLVNPAGDLLLNNGRNDDVITYTIRFQNTGNYPAEFVRIVDTLDSKIDLKSFEFLCLACCQLEYQWQWGAHHPL
;
A
#
# COMPACT_ATOMS: atom_id res chain seq x y z
N MET A 1 -11.85 -14.63 -9.01
CA MET A 1 -10.77 -15.62 -8.80
C MET A 1 -9.59 -14.82 -8.26
N TYR A 2 -9.46 -14.73 -6.93
CA TYR A 2 -8.47 -13.91 -6.24
C TYR A 2 -7.18 -14.72 -6.05
N PHE A 3 -6.05 -14.22 -6.56
CA PHE A 3 -4.73 -14.77 -6.24
C PHE A 3 -4.19 -14.05 -5.00
N LYS A 4 -3.87 -14.84 -3.98
CA LYS A 4 -3.23 -14.44 -2.73
C LYS A 4 -1.71 -14.60 -2.95
N ASP A 5 -1.10 -13.65 -3.63
CA ASP A 5 0.37 -13.50 -3.65
C ASP A 5 0.69 -12.15 -3.03
N GLN A 6 1.25 -12.20 -1.82
CA GLN A 6 1.93 -11.08 -1.19
C GLN A 6 3.30 -10.89 -1.86
N ASP A 7 3.80 -9.65 -1.84
CA ASP A 7 5.07 -9.15 -2.40
C ASP A 7 5.05 -8.66 -3.87
N LEU A 8 4.66 -7.40 -4.06
CA LEU A 8 4.80 -6.68 -5.35
C LEU A 8 5.66 -5.42 -5.20
N GLY A 9 6.98 -5.56 -5.27
CA GLY A 9 7.86 -4.40 -5.46
C GLY A 9 7.87 -3.89 -6.91
N PHE A 10 8.16 -2.61 -7.15
CA PHE A 10 8.30 -2.06 -8.51
C PHE A 10 9.56 -1.19 -8.67
N ILE A 11 9.96 -1.00 -9.93
CA ILE A 11 11.20 -0.32 -10.33
C ILE A 11 10.85 0.93 -11.14
N THR A 12 11.38 2.09 -10.75
CA THR A 12 11.21 3.33 -11.52
C THR A 12 12.09 3.33 -12.77
N SER A 13 11.82 4.25 -13.70
CA SER A 13 12.68 4.44 -14.88
C SER A 13 14.12 4.85 -14.54
N SER A 14 14.39 5.32 -13.32
CA SER A 14 15.72 5.61 -12.77
C SER A 14 16.37 4.40 -12.08
N GLY A 15 15.69 3.26 -12.00
CA GLY A 15 16.19 2.05 -11.35
C GLY A 15 15.96 2.01 -9.83
N ASP A 16 15.09 2.82 -9.27
CA ASP A 16 14.81 2.76 -7.83
C ASP A 16 13.85 1.60 -7.54
N VAL A 17 14.22 0.71 -6.62
CA VAL A 17 13.45 -0.46 -6.20
C VAL A 17 12.65 -0.14 -4.93
N TYR A 18 11.35 -0.38 -4.95
CA TYR A 18 10.46 -0.19 -3.80
C TYR A 18 9.83 -1.52 -3.39
N ARG A 19 9.79 -1.81 -2.08
CA ARG A 19 9.09 -2.96 -1.48
C ARG A 19 7.66 -2.56 -1.14
N PHE A 20 6.70 -3.47 -1.31
CA PHE A 20 5.27 -3.21 -1.04
C PHE A 20 4.84 -3.90 0.25
N ASP A 21 4.43 -3.11 1.25
CA ASP A 21 3.96 -3.60 2.55
C ASP A 21 2.41 -3.61 2.67
N GLY A 22 1.69 -3.79 1.55
CA GLY A 22 0.26 -4.12 1.58
C GLY A 22 -0.75 -2.96 1.44
N TYR A 23 -0.36 -1.77 1.00
CA TYR A 23 -1.27 -0.60 0.85
C TYR A 23 -1.30 -0.05 -0.58
N GLU A 24 -2.41 0.57 -1.02
CA GLU A 24 -2.47 1.30 -2.30
C GLU A 24 -1.39 2.40 -2.34
N LEU A 25 -0.56 2.39 -3.38
CA LEU A 25 0.55 3.33 -3.57
C LEU A 25 0.04 4.77 -3.78
N THR A 26 0.36 5.66 -2.85
CA THR A 26 0.20 7.11 -3.04
C THR A 26 1.54 7.79 -3.28
N LYS A 27 1.53 8.97 -3.92
CA LYS A 27 2.73 9.78 -4.16
C LYS A 27 3.37 10.29 -2.85
N GLU A 28 2.59 10.37 -1.76
CA GLU A 28 3.06 10.78 -0.43
C GLU A 28 3.89 9.71 0.27
N ASP A 29 3.62 8.43 0.03
CA ASP A 29 4.34 7.31 0.65
C ASP A 29 5.84 7.32 0.27
N ILE A 30 6.17 7.79 -0.94
CA ILE A 30 7.55 7.87 -1.46
C ILE A 30 8.37 8.94 -0.72
N VAL A 31 7.73 9.99 -0.21
CA VAL A 31 8.39 11.19 0.36
C VAL A 31 8.51 11.13 1.88
N SER A 32 7.67 10.37 2.56
CA SER A 32 7.57 10.28 4.02
C SER A 32 8.69 9.47 4.71
N GLY A 33 9.61 8.88 3.94
CA GLY A 33 10.69 8.05 4.47
C GLY A 33 10.25 6.63 4.89
N GLN A 34 9.05 6.21 4.52
CA GLN A 34 8.59 4.83 4.75
C GLN A 34 9.27 3.80 3.84
N PHE A 35 9.92 4.23 2.75
CA PHE A 35 10.72 3.36 1.89
C PHE A 35 12.21 3.60 2.10
N THR A 36 12.96 2.50 2.18
CA THR A 36 14.42 2.52 2.17
C THR A 36 14.92 2.22 0.76
N LYS A 37 15.77 3.09 0.23
CA LYS A 37 16.38 2.89 -1.10
C LYS A 37 17.43 1.78 -1.03
N ILE A 38 17.21 0.71 -1.78
CA ILE A 38 18.19 -0.37 -1.96
C ILE A 38 19.17 0.02 -3.07
N LYS A 39 20.46 -0.24 -2.85
CA LYS A 39 21.51 0.00 -3.84
C LYS A 39 21.39 -1.02 -4.97
N LEU A 40 21.22 -0.53 -6.20
CA LEU A 40 21.32 -1.38 -7.39
C LEU A 40 22.76 -1.71 -7.73
N GLU A 41 22.93 -2.79 -8.49
CA GLU A 41 24.20 -3.08 -9.13
C GLU A 41 24.61 -1.89 -10.03
N PRO A 42 25.80 -1.28 -9.81
CA PRO A 42 26.15 0.04 -10.38
C PRO A 42 26.10 0.13 -11.91
N SER A 43 26.06 -0.99 -12.61
CA SER A 43 26.07 -1.04 -14.08
C SER A 43 24.68 -1.26 -14.70
N LEU A 44 23.61 -1.45 -13.92
CA LEU A 44 22.29 -1.91 -14.42
C LEU A 44 21.29 -0.81 -14.83
N GLY A 45 21.73 0.42 -15.11
CA GLY A 45 20.82 1.51 -15.48
C GLY A 45 19.77 1.11 -16.54
N GLY A 46 18.48 1.31 -16.26
CA GLY A 46 17.38 0.95 -17.16
C GLY A 46 16.20 0.23 -16.48
N ARG A 47 15.18 -0.14 -17.27
CA ARG A 47 14.04 -0.95 -16.79
C ARG A 47 14.54 -2.36 -16.45
N SER A 48 14.54 -2.68 -15.16
CA SER A 48 14.84 -4.01 -14.66
C SER A 48 13.58 -4.65 -14.10
N MET A 49 13.57 -5.98 -14.06
CA MET A 49 12.51 -6.77 -13.45
C MET A 49 13.04 -7.40 -12.17
N MET A 50 12.16 -7.66 -11.21
CA MET A 50 12.55 -8.18 -9.91
C MET A 50 11.63 -9.32 -9.45
N CYS A 51 12.22 -10.29 -8.77
CA CYS A 51 11.51 -11.22 -7.91
C CYS A 51 12.33 -11.50 -6.64
N ILE A 52 11.66 -11.80 -5.54
CA ILE A 52 12.27 -12.04 -4.24
C ILE A 52 11.85 -13.42 -3.74
N LYS A 53 12.76 -14.13 -3.08
CA LYS A 53 12.46 -15.35 -2.33
C LYS A 53 13.40 -15.46 -1.13
N GLU A 54 12.85 -15.62 0.07
CA GLU A 54 13.62 -15.53 1.32
C GLU A 54 14.45 -14.22 1.36
N ASN A 55 15.76 -14.30 1.56
CA ASN A 55 16.69 -13.17 1.49
C ASN A 55 17.29 -12.92 0.09
N LEU A 56 16.87 -13.66 -0.94
CA LEU A 56 17.40 -13.53 -2.30
C LEU A 56 16.60 -12.48 -3.08
N ILE A 57 17.31 -11.50 -3.63
CA ILE A 57 16.75 -10.55 -4.60
C ILE A 57 17.33 -10.85 -5.96
N PHE A 58 16.48 -11.21 -6.91
CA PHE A 58 16.88 -11.41 -8.31
C PHE A 58 16.48 -10.19 -9.14
N LEU A 59 17.41 -9.72 -9.97
CA LEU A 59 17.18 -8.69 -10.97
C LEU A 59 17.44 -9.23 -12.37
N GLY A 60 16.42 -9.16 -13.21
CA GLY A 60 16.54 -9.42 -14.64
C GLY A 60 16.83 -8.12 -15.38
N HIS A 61 17.95 -8.06 -16.09
CA HIS A 61 18.32 -6.96 -16.95
C HIS A 61 18.17 -7.36 -18.44
N PRO A 62 17.52 -6.54 -19.28
CA PRO A 62 17.24 -6.86 -20.67
C PRO A 62 18.46 -7.25 -21.52
N TYR A 63 19.67 -6.80 -21.16
CA TYR A 63 20.88 -7.04 -21.97
C TYR A 63 22.05 -7.66 -21.22
N LYS A 64 21.89 -7.91 -19.91
CA LYS A 64 23.01 -8.34 -19.05
C LYS A 64 22.70 -9.62 -18.28
N GLY A 65 21.52 -10.20 -18.52
CA GLY A 65 21.11 -11.42 -17.85
C GLY A 65 20.53 -11.15 -16.47
N VAL A 66 20.78 -12.06 -15.53
CA VAL A 66 20.24 -12.06 -14.18
C VAL A 66 21.35 -11.78 -13.18
N PHE A 67 21.04 -10.92 -12.22
CA PHE A 67 21.86 -10.62 -11.06
C PHE A 67 21.12 -11.06 -9.80
N VAL A 68 21.85 -11.53 -8.81
CA VAL A 68 21.31 -11.92 -7.51
C VAL A 68 22.06 -11.21 -6.40
N SER A 69 21.31 -10.69 -5.44
CA SER A 69 21.82 -10.22 -4.16
C SER A 69 21.33 -11.14 -3.05
N ILE A 70 22.24 -11.44 -2.12
CA ILE A 70 21.96 -12.23 -0.91
C ILE A 70 21.98 -11.38 0.37
N ASN A 71 22.28 -10.08 0.24
CA ASN A 71 22.56 -9.13 1.32
C ASN A 71 21.85 -7.78 1.11
N ASP A 72 20.58 -7.88 0.72
CA ASP A 72 19.66 -6.73 0.55
C ASP A 72 20.20 -5.63 -0.37
N GLY A 73 20.83 -6.04 -1.48
CA GLY A 73 21.39 -5.15 -2.50
C GLY A 73 22.72 -4.49 -2.15
N THR A 74 23.34 -4.83 -1.01
CA THR A 74 24.67 -4.33 -0.64
C THR A 74 25.73 -4.73 -1.68
N SER A 75 25.66 -5.97 -2.15
CA SER A 75 26.43 -6.47 -3.30
C SER A 75 25.59 -7.39 -4.18
N TRP A 76 26.04 -7.57 -5.42
CA TRP A 76 25.38 -8.39 -6.43
C TRP A 76 26.37 -9.35 -7.09
N SER A 77 25.86 -10.48 -7.56
CA SER A 77 26.61 -11.46 -8.35
C SER A 77 25.81 -11.86 -9.59
N GLU A 78 26.48 -12.23 -10.67
CA GLU A 78 25.82 -12.72 -11.87
C GLU A 78 25.29 -14.14 -11.67
N PHE A 79 24.11 -14.42 -12.21
CA PHE A 79 23.48 -15.75 -12.18
C PHE A 79 23.19 -16.25 -13.60
N ASN A 80 24.19 -16.10 -14.48
CA ASN A 80 24.06 -16.17 -15.94
C ASN A 80 24.51 -17.50 -16.58
N ASP A 81 24.97 -18.49 -15.82
CA ASP A 81 25.46 -19.75 -16.38
C ASP A 81 24.40 -20.45 -17.25
N GLY A 82 24.78 -20.81 -18.46
CA GLY A 82 23.88 -21.43 -19.45
C GLY A 82 22.90 -20.47 -20.11
N LEU A 83 22.90 -19.18 -19.76
CA LEU A 83 22.07 -18.16 -20.37
C LEU A 83 22.80 -17.51 -21.55
N ASN A 84 22.46 -17.91 -22.78
CA ASN A 84 22.87 -17.16 -23.96
C ASN A 84 22.02 -15.89 -24.04
N VAL A 85 22.67 -14.74 -23.87
CA VAL A 85 22.02 -13.44 -23.64
C VAL A 85 21.02 -13.11 -24.76
N SER A 86 19.74 -13.07 -24.38
CA SER A 86 18.61 -12.57 -25.17
C SER A 86 17.81 -11.61 -24.29
N VAL A 87 16.93 -10.80 -24.89
CA VAL A 87 16.16 -9.81 -24.13
C VAL A 87 15.27 -10.51 -23.11
N ILE A 88 15.62 -10.38 -21.82
CA ILE A 88 14.79 -10.86 -20.72
C ILE A 88 13.59 -9.93 -20.61
N SER A 89 12.40 -10.51 -20.67
CA SER A 89 11.12 -9.81 -20.66
C SER A 89 10.22 -10.19 -19.48
N ASP A 90 10.41 -11.38 -18.90
CA ASP A 90 9.74 -11.75 -17.64
C ASP A 90 10.65 -12.58 -16.71
N LEU A 91 10.42 -12.47 -15.41
CA LEU A 91 11.21 -13.06 -14.33
C LEU A 91 10.24 -13.53 -13.25
N LYS A 92 10.19 -14.84 -13.00
CA LYS A 92 9.30 -15.44 -12.01
C LYS A 92 9.99 -16.54 -11.24
N ILE A 93 9.69 -16.64 -9.95
CA ILE A 93 10.08 -17.77 -9.13
C ILE A 93 8.87 -18.69 -8.99
N HIS A 94 9.09 -19.98 -9.19
CA HIS A 94 8.11 -21.00 -8.86
C HIS A 94 8.80 -22.15 -8.15
N LYS A 95 8.40 -22.39 -6.89
CA LYS A 95 9.09 -23.31 -5.97
C LYS A 95 10.57 -22.91 -5.83
N ASP A 96 11.52 -23.81 -6.08
CA ASP A 96 12.96 -23.57 -5.97
C ASP A 96 13.62 -23.24 -7.31
N ASP A 97 12.83 -22.89 -8.32
CA ASP A 97 13.32 -22.60 -9.66
C ASP A 97 13.02 -21.16 -10.08
N LEU A 98 14.03 -20.53 -10.67
CA LEU A 98 13.92 -19.24 -11.36
C LEU A 98 13.57 -19.49 -12.83
N TYR A 99 12.48 -18.89 -13.29
CA TYR A 99 12.04 -18.90 -14.68
C TYR A 99 12.29 -17.53 -15.32
N LEU A 100 12.85 -17.56 -16.52
CA LEU A 100 13.18 -16.37 -17.32
C LEU A 100 12.44 -16.45 -18.64
N GLY A 101 11.57 -15.49 -18.90
CA GLY A 101 10.98 -15.29 -20.21
C GLY A 101 11.90 -14.43 -21.08
N SER A 102 12.17 -14.88 -22.31
CA SER A 102 12.74 -14.04 -23.36
C SER A 102 11.79 -13.95 -24.55
N SER A 103 12.14 -13.12 -25.54
CA SER A 103 11.35 -12.98 -26.77
C SER A 103 11.23 -14.28 -27.59
N LEU A 104 12.09 -15.28 -27.36
CA LEU A 104 12.15 -16.50 -28.15
C LEU A 104 12.09 -17.80 -27.31
N HIS A 105 12.50 -17.75 -26.03
CA HIS A 105 12.65 -18.95 -25.20
C HIS A 105 12.22 -18.68 -23.76
N ILE A 106 11.95 -19.76 -23.03
CA ILE A 106 11.81 -19.75 -21.58
C ILE A 106 12.98 -20.54 -21.01
N TYR A 107 13.74 -19.92 -20.11
CA TYR A 107 14.81 -20.57 -19.38
C TYR A 107 14.37 -20.88 -17.95
N LYS A 108 15.00 -21.89 -17.39
CA LYS A 108 14.80 -22.34 -16.01
C LYS A 108 16.15 -22.61 -15.38
N ARG A 109 16.36 -22.15 -14.14
CA ARG A 109 17.54 -22.48 -13.34
C ARG A 109 17.15 -22.75 -11.89
N SER A 110 17.78 -23.74 -11.27
CA SER A 110 17.56 -24.05 -9.85
C SER A 110 18.22 -22.98 -8.98
N ILE A 111 17.49 -22.46 -7.99
CA ILE A 111 18.04 -21.54 -6.97
C ILE A 111 19.12 -22.27 -6.14
N GLY A 112 19.05 -23.60 -6.03
CA GLY A 112 20.07 -24.41 -5.37
C GLY A 112 21.44 -24.41 -6.09
N ASP A 113 21.51 -23.91 -7.33
CA ASP A 113 22.78 -23.78 -8.06
C ASP A 113 23.58 -22.54 -7.63
N LEU A 114 23.06 -21.73 -6.70
CA LEU A 114 23.80 -20.63 -6.08
C LEU A 114 24.95 -21.17 -5.23
N ASN A 115 26.11 -20.53 -5.35
CA ASN A 115 27.27 -20.81 -4.51
C ASN A 115 27.11 -20.16 -3.13
N THR A 116 26.19 -20.69 -2.34
CA THR A 116 25.80 -20.19 -1.02
C THR A 116 25.63 -21.34 -0.05
N GLU A 117 25.96 -21.12 1.22
CA GLU A 117 25.57 -21.99 2.31
C GLU A 117 24.10 -21.74 2.67
N VAL A 118 23.35 -22.83 2.88
CA VAL A 118 21.95 -22.76 3.29
C VAL A 118 21.87 -23.02 4.79
N ILE A 119 21.54 -21.99 5.55
CA ILE A 119 21.32 -22.09 6.99
C ILE A 119 19.82 -22.24 7.22
N THR A 120 19.44 -23.22 8.04
CA THR A 120 18.05 -23.42 8.46
C THR A 120 17.93 -23.28 9.96
N GLY A 121 16.79 -22.81 10.42
CA GLY A 121 16.53 -22.75 11.85
C GLY A 121 15.06 -22.60 12.19
N LYS A 122 14.78 -22.60 13.48
CA LYS A 122 13.45 -22.48 14.04
C LYS A 122 13.44 -21.47 15.18
N VAL A 123 12.50 -20.54 15.14
CA VAL A 123 12.12 -19.72 16.29
C VAL A 123 11.01 -20.45 17.04
N PHE A 124 11.15 -20.65 18.35
CA PHE A 124 10.20 -21.39 19.18
C PHE A 124 9.78 -20.60 20.41
N TYR A 125 8.54 -20.82 20.86
CA TYR A 125 8.02 -20.24 22.08
C TYR A 125 8.54 -21.04 23.29
N ASP A 126 9.53 -20.47 23.96
CA ASP A 126 10.24 -21.06 25.09
C ASP A 126 9.47 -20.78 26.39
N VAL A 127 8.48 -21.63 26.67
CA VAL A 127 7.51 -21.41 27.76
C VAL A 127 8.19 -21.45 29.12
N ASN A 128 9.21 -22.29 29.27
CA ASN A 128 9.93 -22.48 30.54
C ASN A 128 11.20 -21.61 30.64
N GLN A 129 11.51 -20.84 29.60
CA GLN A 129 12.63 -19.90 29.50
C GLN A 129 14.01 -20.55 29.72
N ASN A 130 14.17 -21.81 29.33
CA ASN A 130 15.41 -22.56 29.55
C ASN A 130 16.44 -22.42 28.40
N GLY A 131 16.06 -21.74 27.32
CA GLY A 131 16.87 -21.49 26.12
C GLY A 131 17.02 -22.69 25.18
N LYS A 132 16.25 -23.77 25.37
CA LYS A 132 16.31 -25.04 24.63
C LYS A 132 14.93 -25.44 24.13
N ALA A 133 14.82 -25.71 22.83
CA ALA A 133 13.54 -26.14 22.28
C ALA A 133 13.18 -27.55 22.76
N ASP A 134 12.15 -27.62 23.60
CA ASP A 134 11.56 -28.84 24.16
C ASP A 134 10.46 -29.41 23.25
N SER A 135 10.07 -30.68 23.46
CA SER A 135 9.11 -31.37 22.57
C SER A 135 7.70 -30.78 22.58
N THR A 136 7.35 -30.01 23.60
CA THR A 136 6.03 -29.36 23.76
C THR A 136 6.01 -27.92 23.22
N GLU A 137 7.16 -27.39 22.81
CA GLU A 137 7.27 -25.99 22.40
C GLU A 137 7.03 -25.83 20.91
N VAL A 138 6.15 -24.89 20.59
CA VAL A 138 5.69 -24.62 19.23
C VAL A 138 6.60 -23.62 18.53
N GLY A 139 6.58 -23.62 17.20
CA GLY A 139 7.27 -22.59 16.43
C GLY A 139 6.50 -21.28 16.43
N VAL A 140 7.20 -20.16 16.31
CA VAL A 140 6.61 -18.82 16.28
C VAL A 140 6.65 -18.28 14.85
N PRO A 141 5.50 -18.17 14.15
CA PRO A 141 5.44 -17.66 12.79
C PRO A 141 5.66 -16.14 12.70
N GLY A 142 6.06 -15.66 11.52
CA GLY A 142 6.20 -14.23 11.22
C GLY A 142 7.33 -13.50 11.95
N MET A 143 8.18 -14.23 12.68
CA MET A 143 9.31 -13.66 13.40
C MET A 143 10.43 -13.27 12.45
N ARG A 144 11.03 -12.11 12.71
CA ARG A 144 12.16 -11.62 11.94
C ARG A 144 13.46 -12.10 12.58
N VAL A 145 14.28 -12.81 11.83
CA VAL A 145 15.61 -13.28 12.25
C VAL A 145 16.66 -12.48 11.52
N PHE A 146 17.52 -11.82 12.29
CA PHE A 146 18.63 -11.02 11.81
C PHE A 146 19.92 -11.82 11.85
N ALA A 147 20.68 -11.78 10.76
CA ALA A 147 22.01 -12.36 10.67
C ALA A 147 23.07 -11.24 10.62
N SER A 148 23.88 -11.15 11.67
CA SER A 148 24.71 -9.97 11.96
C SER A 148 25.79 -9.67 10.92
N LYS A 149 26.45 -10.68 10.35
CA LYS A 149 27.55 -10.46 9.40
C LYS A 149 27.04 -10.07 8.01
N ASP A 150 25.98 -10.75 7.58
CA ASP A 150 25.39 -10.53 6.25
C ASP A 150 24.38 -9.36 6.25
N GLN A 151 24.04 -8.83 7.44
CA GLN A 151 23.18 -7.66 7.64
C GLN A 151 21.78 -7.79 7.01
N PHE A 152 21.21 -8.99 6.97
CA PHE A 152 19.87 -9.22 6.43
C PHE A 152 18.88 -9.73 7.48
N ILE A 153 17.60 -9.65 7.13
CA ILE A 153 16.47 -10.15 7.92
C ILE A 153 15.68 -11.18 7.10
N VAL A 154 15.39 -12.35 7.67
CA VAL A 154 14.44 -13.33 7.13
C VAL A 154 13.23 -13.48 8.05
N GLY A 155 12.09 -13.86 7.48
CA GLY A 155 10.87 -14.19 8.23
C GLY A 155 10.78 -15.68 8.55
N THR A 156 10.07 -16.04 9.61
CA THR A 156 9.69 -17.44 9.86
C THR A 156 8.36 -17.79 9.19
N ASP A 157 8.25 -19.02 8.72
CA ASP A 157 7.03 -19.61 8.16
C ASP A 157 5.97 -19.95 9.24
N SER A 158 4.86 -20.56 8.84
CA SER A 158 3.77 -20.96 9.76
C SER A 158 4.18 -21.96 10.85
N LEU A 159 5.34 -22.61 10.71
CA LEU A 159 5.90 -23.56 11.67
C LEU A 159 7.05 -22.94 12.48
N GLY A 160 7.30 -21.63 12.34
CA GLY A 160 8.41 -20.93 12.96
C GLY A 160 9.77 -21.22 12.34
N THR A 161 9.81 -21.86 11.16
CA THR A 161 11.05 -22.24 10.48
C THR A 161 11.51 -21.12 9.57
N PHE A 162 12.82 -20.90 9.45
CA PHE A 162 13.41 -19.97 8.51
C PHE A 162 14.53 -20.62 7.71
N LYS A 163 14.80 -20.05 6.53
CA LYS A 163 15.89 -20.44 5.64
C LYS A 163 16.66 -19.20 5.21
N VAL A 164 17.98 -19.32 5.22
CA VAL A 164 18.92 -18.26 4.87
C VAL A 164 19.89 -18.78 3.83
N TYR A 165 20.15 -17.98 2.81
CA TYR A 165 21.26 -18.16 1.87
C TYR A 165 22.39 -17.21 2.26
N SER A 166 23.55 -17.73 2.67
CA SER A 166 24.71 -16.95 3.09
C SER A 166 25.92 -17.25 2.21
N SER A 167 26.77 -16.24 1.94
CA SER A 167 28.05 -16.44 1.27
C SER A 167 29.10 -17.08 2.17
N GLU A 168 29.00 -16.87 3.48
CA GLU A 168 29.89 -17.41 4.50
C GLU A 168 29.07 -17.66 5.76
N GLY A 169 28.43 -18.82 5.85
CA GLY A 169 27.53 -19.12 6.97
C GLY A 169 28.28 -19.16 8.30
N VAL A 170 29.46 -19.81 8.33
CA VAL A 170 30.29 -19.89 9.53
C VAL A 170 30.82 -18.51 9.96
N GLY A 171 30.61 -18.17 11.23
CA GLY A 171 31.05 -16.89 11.82
C GLY A 171 30.02 -15.76 11.72
N ASN A 172 28.82 -16.02 11.18
CA ASN A 172 27.66 -15.15 11.32
C ASN A 172 26.90 -15.47 12.63
N GLU A 173 26.14 -14.52 13.18
CA GLU A 173 25.33 -14.72 14.40
C GLU A 173 23.85 -14.44 14.11
N LEU A 174 22.99 -15.37 14.53
CA LEU A 174 21.55 -15.27 14.39
C LEU A 174 20.92 -14.72 15.66
N SER A 175 20.04 -13.74 15.50
CA SER A 175 19.26 -13.17 16.59
C SER A 175 17.84 -12.88 16.10
N VAL A 176 16.88 -12.92 17.02
CA VAL A 176 15.50 -12.56 16.69
C VAL A 176 15.31 -11.07 16.90
N LEU A 177 14.76 -10.37 15.90
CA LEU A 177 14.24 -9.03 16.08
C LEU A 177 12.93 -9.11 16.83
N LEU A 178 13.04 -9.01 18.15
CA LEU A 178 11.92 -9.19 19.07
C LEU A 178 10.83 -8.15 18.78
N PRO A 179 9.55 -8.57 18.65
CA PRO A 179 8.44 -7.65 18.73
C PRO A 179 8.43 -7.01 20.13
N PRO A 180 7.68 -5.90 20.31
CA PRO A 180 7.48 -5.32 21.63
C PRO A 180 7.12 -6.40 22.65
N ARG A 181 7.68 -6.30 23.87
CA ARG A 181 7.39 -7.16 25.03
C ARG A 181 7.84 -8.62 24.97
N ALA A 182 8.21 -9.13 23.79
CA ALA A 182 8.88 -10.42 23.70
C ALA A 182 10.31 -10.35 24.26
N LYS A 183 10.78 -11.47 24.81
CA LYS A 183 12.14 -11.63 25.32
C LYS A 183 12.83 -12.77 24.58
N ALA A 184 14.10 -12.59 24.24
CA ALA A 184 14.93 -13.70 23.80
C ALA A 184 15.31 -14.53 25.03
N THR A 185 15.17 -15.85 24.93
CA THR A 185 15.58 -16.79 26.00
C THR A 185 16.90 -17.46 25.69
N ASN A 186 17.33 -17.41 24.43
CA ASN A 186 18.70 -17.73 24.02
C ASN A 186 19.19 -16.76 22.94
N GLY A 187 20.48 -16.84 22.66
CA GLY A 187 21.14 -16.09 21.61
C GLY A 187 21.65 -14.70 22.01
N PRO A 188 22.36 -13.98 21.10
CA PRO A 188 22.65 -14.35 19.71
C PRO A 188 23.34 -15.72 19.56
N VAL A 189 22.97 -16.50 18.54
CA VAL A 189 23.49 -17.86 18.32
C VAL A 189 24.50 -17.83 17.17
N PRO A 190 25.79 -18.15 17.42
CA PRO A 190 26.79 -18.19 16.38
C PRO A 190 26.59 -19.40 15.47
N ILE A 191 26.72 -19.17 14.17
CA ILE A 191 26.69 -20.23 13.16
C ILE A 191 28.08 -20.88 13.11
N VAL A 192 28.12 -22.15 13.49
CA VAL A 192 29.34 -22.96 13.58
C VAL A 192 29.42 -24.03 12.49
N SER A 193 28.30 -24.35 11.84
CA SER A 193 28.21 -25.27 10.70
C SER A 193 26.93 -25.07 9.89
N ALA A 194 26.96 -25.30 8.58
CA ALA A 194 25.77 -25.20 7.72
C ALA A 194 24.78 -26.37 7.90
N ASP A 195 25.23 -27.53 8.37
CA ASP A 195 24.42 -28.77 8.48
C ASP A 195 23.56 -28.84 9.77
N THR A 196 23.55 -27.79 10.58
CA THR A 196 22.79 -27.75 11.84
C THR A 196 21.53 -26.90 11.67
N THR A 197 20.40 -27.40 12.18
CA THR A 197 19.20 -26.57 12.35
C THR A 197 19.32 -25.74 13.63
N TYR A 198 19.40 -24.42 13.47
CA TYR A 198 19.55 -23.49 14.59
C TYR A 198 18.23 -23.26 15.33
N LYS A 199 18.29 -23.07 16.64
CA LYS A 199 17.11 -22.90 17.49
C LYS A 199 17.20 -21.58 18.24
N LEU A 200 16.21 -20.72 18.04
CA LEU A 200 16.11 -19.40 18.67
C LEU A 200 14.86 -19.36 19.56
N GLY A 201 15.06 -19.21 20.86
CA GLY A 201 14.00 -19.20 21.85
C GLY A 201 13.50 -17.79 22.10
N VAL A 202 12.18 -17.63 22.08
CA VAL A 202 11.49 -16.39 22.46
C VAL A 202 10.44 -16.69 23.50
N TYR A 203 10.24 -15.76 24.43
CA TYR A 203 9.21 -15.84 25.45
C TYR A 203 8.29 -14.62 25.38
N PHE A 204 7.00 -14.89 25.30
CA PHE A 204 5.91 -13.95 25.50
C PHE A 204 5.30 -14.22 26.88
N ASP A 205 5.27 -13.21 27.74
CA ASP A 205 4.63 -13.32 29.05
C ASP A 205 3.11 -13.35 28.88
N PRO A 206 2.40 -14.41 29.34
CA PRO A 206 0.95 -14.45 29.26
C PRO A 206 0.24 -13.29 29.97
N LYS A 207 0.93 -12.58 30.87
CA LYS A 207 0.38 -11.44 31.61
C LYS A 207 0.65 -10.08 30.96
N ASP A 208 1.50 -10.02 29.94
CA ASP A 208 1.86 -8.77 29.27
C ASP A 208 1.04 -8.61 27.98
N ARG A 209 -0.29 -8.49 28.16
CA ARG A 209 -1.25 -8.44 27.07
C ARG A 209 -1.26 -7.05 26.42
N ASP A 210 -1.29 -7.04 25.09
CA ASP A 210 -1.21 -5.81 24.29
C ASP A 210 -1.94 -5.95 22.96
N VAL A 211 -2.89 -5.05 22.72
CA VAL A 211 -3.49 -4.82 21.41
C VAL A 211 -3.23 -3.38 21.01
N SER A 212 -3.35 -3.04 19.73
CA SER A 212 -3.27 -1.62 19.35
C SER A 212 -4.12 -1.31 18.14
N ILE A 213 -4.50 -0.05 18.00
CA ILE A 213 -5.30 0.45 16.88
C ILE A 213 -4.67 1.67 16.24
N ARG A 214 -4.70 1.73 14.91
CA ARG A 214 -4.29 2.90 14.13
C ARG A 214 -5.35 3.26 13.11
N CYS A 215 -5.50 4.55 12.87
CA CYS A 215 -6.46 5.10 11.92
C CYS A 215 -5.67 5.59 10.70
N LEU A 216 -6.06 5.15 9.52
CA LEU A 216 -5.43 5.55 8.26
C LEU A 216 -6.43 6.27 7.36
N SER A 217 -5.99 7.40 6.82
CA SER A 217 -6.65 8.08 5.70
C SER A 217 -6.71 7.15 4.50
N GLY A 218 -7.75 7.32 3.69
CA GLY A 218 -7.89 6.61 2.43
C GLY A 218 -8.42 7.53 1.35
N ARG A 219 -9.52 7.11 0.72
CA ARG A 219 -10.21 7.91 -0.29
C ARG A 219 -10.79 9.16 0.36
N THR A 220 -10.41 10.32 -0.15
CA THR A 220 -10.88 11.63 0.29
C THR A 220 -12.41 11.75 0.35
N PHE A 221 -12.89 12.45 1.36
CA PHE A 221 -14.30 12.77 1.55
C PHE A 221 -14.73 13.96 0.69
N ARG A 222 -15.76 13.75 -0.15
CA ARG A 222 -16.39 14.79 -0.97
C ARG A 222 -17.90 14.77 -0.79
N PRO A 223 -18.57 15.92 -0.71
CA PRO A 223 -20.02 15.98 -0.46
C PRO A 223 -20.78 15.12 -1.49
N GLY A 224 -21.61 14.19 -1.02
CA GLY A 224 -22.40 13.32 -1.89
C GLY A 224 -21.62 12.17 -2.52
N PHE A 225 -20.36 11.93 -2.14
CA PHE A 225 -19.56 10.80 -2.61
C PHE A 225 -19.11 9.89 -1.47
N ILE A 226 -18.58 8.72 -1.85
CA ILE A 226 -18.00 7.76 -0.92
C ILE A 226 -16.56 8.18 -0.61
N GLY A 227 -16.25 8.37 0.67
CA GLY A 227 -14.90 8.42 1.23
C GLY A 227 -14.52 7.09 1.89
N ARG A 228 -13.23 6.92 2.20
CA ARG A 228 -12.70 5.71 2.85
C ARG A 228 -11.72 6.08 3.95
N ILE A 229 -11.84 5.39 5.07
CA ILE A 229 -10.78 5.27 6.07
C ILE A 229 -10.46 3.78 6.26
N SER A 230 -9.32 3.49 6.90
CA SER A 230 -9.02 2.14 7.36
C SER A 230 -8.63 2.15 8.82
N LEU A 231 -9.01 1.10 9.55
CA LEU A 231 -8.50 0.82 10.89
C LEU A 231 -7.49 -0.33 10.78
N VAL A 232 -6.31 -0.17 11.37
CA VAL A 232 -5.34 -1.25 11.50
C VAL A 232 -5.34 -1.67 12.96
N VAL A 233 -5.80 -2.88 13.23
CA VAL A 233 -5.81 -3.46 14.57
C VAL A 233 -4.76 -4.56 14.65
N ASN A 234 -4.00 -4.55 15.74
CA ASN A 234 -2.90 -5.49 15.94
C ASN A 234 -3.09 -6.23 17.26
N ASN A 235 -2.80 -7.52 17.22
CA ASN A 235 -2.58 -8.33 18.40
C ASN A 235 -1.08 -8.58 18.52
N HIS A 236 -0.43 -8.02 19.54
CA HIS A 236 1.02 -8.21 19.75
C HIS A 236 1.32 -9.47 20.58
N ASN A 237 0.28 -10.21 20.97
CA ASN A 237 0.38 -11.38 21.82
C ASN A 237 0.62 -12.64 21.01
N PHE A 238 1.32 -13.60 21.61
CA PHE A 238 1.45 -14.95 21.06
C PHE A 238 0.28 -15.87 21.43
N PHE A 239 -0.90 -15.27 21.61
CA PHE A 239 -2.15 -15.92 21.93
C PHE A 239 -3.25 -15.20 21.17
N SER A 240 -4.29 -15.92 20.80
CA SER A 240 -5.47 -15.29 20.21
C SER A 240 -6.23 -14.51 21.29
N GLU A 241 -6.68 -13.32 20.93
CA GLU A 241 -7.35 -12.39 21.83
C GLU A 241 -8.72 -11.98 21.31
N ASN A 242 -9.62 -11.69 22.23
CA ASN A 242 -10.92 -11.11 21.93
C ASN A 242 -10.96 -9.67 22.41
N SER A 243 -11.36 -8.76 21.53
CA SER A 243 -11.42 -7.34 21.82
C SER A 243 -12.80 -6.74 21.52
N VAL A 244 -13.06 -5.58 22.09
CA VAL A 244 -14.11 -4.67 21.62
C VAL A 244 -13.45 -3.54 20.87
N ILE A 245 -13.86 -3.33 19.62
CA ILE A 245 -13.46 -2.16 18.84
C ILE A 245 -14.65 -1.22 18.77
N THR A 246 -14.41 0.07 19.01
CA THR A 246 -15.40 1.11 18.75
C THR A 246 -14.85 2.13 17.78
N LEU A 247 -15.72 2.67 16.92
CA LEU A 247 -15.41 3.82 16.06
C LEU A 247 -16.51 4.87 16.22
N ARG A 248 -16.16 6.01 16.80
CA ARG A 248 -16.96 7.23 16.73
C ARG A 248 -16.69 7.94 15.42
N LYS A 249 -17.74 8.22 14.66
CA LYS A 249 -17.69 8.91 13.36
C LYS A 249 -18.51 10.19 13.38
N ASP A 250 -18.19 11.08 12.46
CA ASP A 250 -18.97 12.29 12.22
C ASP A 250 -20.43 11.95 11.81
N PRO A 251 -21.46 12.63 12.36
CA PRO A 251 -22.86 12.36 12.04
C PRO A 251 -23.23 12.64 10.57
N ARG A 252 -22.44 13.43 9.83
CA ARG A 252 -22.65 13.67 8.39
C ARG A 252 -22.30 12.45 7.52
N LEU A 253 -21.76 11.39 8.10
CA LEU A 253 -21.31 10.19 7.41
C LEU A 253 -22.29 9.05 7.62
N THR A 254 -22.71 8.40 6.54
CA THR A 254 -23.46 7.13 6.59
C THR A 254 -22.54 5.98 6.20
N LEU A 255 -22.53 4.88 6.96
CA LEU A 255 -21.76 3.69 6.61
C LEU A 255 -22.33 3.05 5.34
N ASP A 256 -21.49 2.87 4.33
CA ASP A 256 -21.85 2.26 3.05
C ASP A 256 -21.32 0.81 2.96
N PHE A 257 -20.08 0.59 3.41
CA PHE A 257 -19.44 -0.73 3.42
C PHE A 257 -18.41 -0.86 4.54
N ALA A 258 -18.23 -2.09 5.04
CA ALA A 258 -17.15 -2.49 5.93
C ALA A 258 -16.59 -3.85 5.50
N SER A 259 -15.26 -4.02 5.45
CA SER A 259 -14.65 -5.33 5.18
C SER A 259 -14.95 -6.34 6.28
N ASP A 260 -14.92 -5.87 7.53
CA ASP A 260 -15.34 -6.58 8.73
C ASP A 260 -16.60 -5.89 9.26
N VAL A 261 -17.74 -6.57 9.22
CA VAL A 261 -19.03 -5.97 9.51
C VAL A 261 -19.14 -5.66 11.02
N PRO A 262 -19.46 -4.41 11.42
CA PRO A 262 -19.71 -4.08 12.82
C PRO A 262 -20.89 -4.88 13.38
N THR A 263 -20.76 -5.32 14.62
CA THR A 263 -21.87 -5.97 15.36
C THR A 263 -23.01 -5.01 15.66
N SER A 264 -22.72 -3.71 15.82
CA SER A 264 -23.72 -2.64 15.99
C SER A 264 -23.33 -1.42 15.15
N VAL A 265 -24.34 -0.80 14.54
CA VAL A 265 -24.22 0.39 13.69
C VAL A 265 -25.24 1.42 14.17
N GLU A 266 -24.79 2.38 14.97
CA GLU A 266 -25.55 3.54 15.38
C GLU A 266 -25.16 4.78 14.54
N ASP A 267 -25.90 5.88 14.72
CA ASP A 267 -25.71 7.09 13.92
C ASP A 267 -24.31 7.71 14.06
N THR A 268 -23.68 7.60 15.23
CA THR A 268 -22.32 8.15 15.47
C THR A 268 -21.33 7.13 16.01
N LEU A 269 -21.76 5.89 16.24
CA LEU A 269 -20.93 4.86 16.88
C LEU A 269 -21.08 3.52 16.13
N LEU A 270 -19.97 2.96 15.70
CA LEU A 270 -19.87 1.58 15.24
C LEU A 270 -19.16 0.75 16.30
N THR A 271 -19.64 -0.48 16.54
CA THR A 271 -19.04 -1.39 17.52
C THR A 271 -18.85 -2.77 16.92
N TRP A 272 -17.66 -3.35 17.15
CA TRP A 272 -17.38 -4.76 16.95
C TRP A 272 -17.18 -5.40 18.32
N GLU A 273 -18.19 -6.12 18.79
CA GLU A 273 -18.12 -6.97 19.98
C GLU A 273 -17.44 -8.29 19.64
N ASN A 274 -16.64 -8.82 20.58
CA ASN A 274 -15.94 -10.10 20.44
C ASN A 274 -15.11 -10.19 19.14
N PHE A 275 -14.37 -9.13 18.82
CA PHE A 275 -13.50 -9.10 17.66
C PHE A 275 -12.27 -9.98 17.91
N GLU A 276 -12.21 -11.12 17.23
CA GLU A 276 -11.14 -12.11 17.37
C GLU A 276 -9.92 -11.73 16.54
N LEU A 277 -8.77 -11.65 17.21
CA LEU A 277 -7.45 -11.47 16.60
C LEU A 277 -6.58 -12.69 16.93
N ASN A 278 -6.04 -13.34 15.90
CA ASN A 278 -5.08 -14.43 16.06
C ASN A 278 -3.77 -13.92 16.66
N GLU A 279 -2.92 -14.85 17.11
CA GLU A 279 -1.57 -14.55 17.60
C GLU A 279 -0.72 -13.78 16.58
N ILE A 280 -0.08 -12.70 17.03
CA ILE A 280 0.81 -11.83 16.21
C ILE A 280 0.11 -11.39 14.90
N GLU A 281 -1.21 -11.11 14.96
CA GLU A 281 -1.98 -10.70 13.79
C GLU A 281 -1.98 -9.17 13.62
N SER A 282 -1.91 -8.73 12.36
CA SER A 282 -2.31 -7.38 11.94
C SER A 282 -3.49 -7.49 10.96
N ARG A 283 -4.64 -6.93 11.32
CA ARG A 283 -5.86 -6.94 10.49
C ARG A 283 -6.25 -5.53 10.11
N VAL A 284 -6.60 -5.34 8.84
CA VAL A 284 -7.04 -4.05 8.30
C VAL A 284 -8.54 -4.09 8.04
N ILE A 285 -9.29 -3.21 8.70
CA ILE A 285 -10.72 -3.01 8.50
C ILE A 285 -10.91 -1.81 7.56
N HIS A 286 -11.38 -2.06 6.35
CA HIS A 286 -11.70 -1.00 5.38
C HIS A 286 -13.14 -0.53 5.54
N LEU A 287 -13.33 0.77 5.68
CA LEU A 287 -14.64 1.39 5.88
C LEU A 287 -14.92 2.41 4.78
N LEU A 288 -16.05 2.25 4.10
CA LEU A 288 -16.56 3.20 3.12
C LEU A 288 -17.74 3.95 3.72
N PHE A 289 -17.72 5.26 3.60
CA PHE A 289 -18.74 6.14 4.13
C PHE A 289 -19.26 7.07 3.05
N LYS A 290 -20.58 7.18 2.94
CA LYS A 290 -21.25 8.20 2.15
C LYS A 290 -21.30 9.50 2.95
N LEU A 291 -20.69 10.58 2.43
CA LEU A 291 -20.81 11.90 3.02
C LEU A 291 -22.07 12.60 2.54
N ASP A 292 -22.78 13.28 3.45
CA ASP A 292 -23.91 14.15 3.12
C ASP A 292 -23.52 15.17 2.03
N SER A 293 -24.34 15.23 0.98
CA SER A 293 -24.21 16.17 -0.14
C SER A 293 -24.26 17.63 0.24
N THR A 294 -24.83 18.00 1.39
CA THR A 294 -24.89 19.39 1.85
C THR A 294 -23.70 19.83 2.69
N THR A 295 -22.74 18.92 2.95
CA THR A 295 -21.56 19.24 3.76
C THR A 295 -20.70 20.30 3.08
N ALA A 296 -20.30 21.34 3.82
CA ALA A 296 -19.49 22.42 3.25
C ALA A 296 -18.04 21.99 3.06
N LEU A 297 -17.39 22.53 2.02
CA LEU A 297 -15.98 22.28 1.75
C LEU A 297 -15.09 22.93 2.81
N GLY A 298 -14.01 22.25 3.17
CA GLY A 298 -13.07 22.71 4.20
C GLY A 298 -13.49 22.38 5.64
N GLU A 299 -14.69 21.84 5.85
CA GLU A 299 -15.09 21.35 7.17
C GLU A 299 -14.26 20.12 7.56
N LEU A 300 -14.07 19.93 8.87
CA LEU A 300 -13.35 18.79 9.42
C LEU A 300 -14.34 17.66 9.74
N LEU A 301 -14.01 16.43 9.37
CA LEU A 301 -14.66 15.20 9.77
C LEU A 301 -13.76 14.51 10.80
N MET A 302 -14.29 14.21 11.98
CA MET A 302 -13.52 13.56 13.05
C MET A 302 -13.90 12.10 13.22
N PHE A 303 -12.88 11.29 13.40
CA PHE A 303 -12.98 9.87 13.73
C PHE A 303 -12.18 9.60 14.99
N THR A 304 -12.74 8.80 15.90
CA THR A 304 -12.02 8.31 17.07
C THR A 304 -12.32 6.83 17.22
N ALA A 305 -11.29 6.01 17.07
CA ALA A 305 -11.41 4.57 17.25
C ALA A 305 -10.67 4.14 18.51
N SER A 306 -11.21 3.12 19.18
CA SER A 306 -10.53 2.48 20.31
C SER A 306 -10.64 0.97 20.22
N ILE A 307 -9.68 0.29 20.83
CA ILE A 307 -9.68 -1.16 21.02
C ILE A 307 -9.44 -1.46 22.50
N ASN A 308 -10.15 -2.44 23.04
CA ASN A 308 -9.96 -2.92 24.41
C ASN A 308 -10.06 -4.44 24.45
N LEU A 309 -9.19 -5.09 25.22
CA LEU A 309 -9.32 -6.52 25.52
C LEU A 309 -10.59 -6.79 26.35
N LEU A 310 -11.25 -7.91 26.08
CA LEU A 310 -12.48 -8.29 26.78
C LEU A 310 -12.24 -9.02 28.11
N GLN A 311 -11.21 -9.87 28.15
CA GLN A 311 -10.99 -10.81 29.26
C GLN A 311 -9.72 -10.50 30.05
N GLU A 312 -8.80 -9.76 29.45
CA GLU A 312 -7.47 -9.48 29.98
C GLU A 312 -7.23 -7.97 30.14
N VAL A 313 -6.17 -7.61 30.86
CA VAL A 313 -5.75 -6.22 31.03
C VAL A 313 -4.68 -5.89 30.02
N ASP A 314 -4.94 -4.89 29.18
CA ASP A 314 -3.92 -4.33 28.31
C ASP A 314 -2.89 -3.52 29.12
N VAL A 315 -1.62 -3.88 28.97
CA VAL A 315 -0.52 -3.26 29.71
C VAL A 315 -0.04 -1.94 29.05
N ASP A 316 -0.24 -1.73 27.74
CA ASP A 316 0.07 -0.46 27.05
C ASP A 316 -1.21 0.18 26.51
N THR A 317 -1.89 0.91 27.38
CA THR A 317 -3.08 1.64 26.96
C THR A 317 -2.78 2.86 26.06
N THR A 318 -1.51 3.22 25.82
CA THR A 318 -1.17 4.43 25.04
C THR A 318 -1.41 4.27 23.54
N ASN A 319 -1.57 3.03 23.08
CA ASN A 319 -1.74 2.66 21.67
C ASN A 319 -3.18 2.15 21.37
N ASN A 320 -4.08 2.23 22.35
CA ASN A 320 -5.46 1.71 22.30
C ASN A 320 -6.50 2.70 21.78
N GLU A 321 -6.08 3.90 21.40
CA GLU A 321 -6.93 4.90 20.79
C GLU A 321 -6.22 5.56 19.61
N CYS A 322 -6.95 5.76 18.51
CA CYS A 322 -6.49 6.59 17.40
C CYS A 322 -7.52 7.65 17.04
N LYS A 323 -7.02 8.81 16.62
CA LYS A 323 -7.83 9.93 16.11
C LYS A 323 -7.41 10.23 14.70
N LEU A 324 -8.39 10.41 13.83
CA LEU A 324 -8.19 10.82 12.45
C LEU A 324 -9.09 12.00 12.15
N THR A 325 -8.50 13.02 11.55
CA THR A 325 -9.23 14.20 11.08
C THR A 325 -9.07 14.30 9.58
N GLU A 326 -10.19 14.23 8.87
CA GLU A 326 -10.26 14.41 7.42
C GLU A 326 -10.84 15.78 7.10
N ILE A 327 -10.38 16.38 6.00
CA ILE A 327 -10.94 17.63 5.50
C ILE A 327 -11.88 17.30 4.36
N VAL A 328 -13.09 17.85 4.40
CA VAL A 328 -14.04 17.75 3.29
C VAL A 328 -13.45 18.49 2.09
N ARG A 329 -13.23 17.75 1.00
CA ARG A 329 -12.68 18.29 -0.23
C ARG A 329 -13.70 18.25 -1.36
N GLY A 330 -13.49 19.10 -2.35
CA GLY A 330 -14.33 19.16 -3.54
C GLY A 330 -13.87 20.29 -4.43
N SER A 331 -14.27 20.24 -5.70
CA SER A 331 -14.15 21.41 -6.56
C SER A 331 -15.20 22.44 -6.13
N TYR A 332 -14.80 23.71 -6.13
CA TYR A 332 -15.70 24.84 -5.93
C TYR A 332 -15.52 25.75 -7.14
N ASP A 333 -16.53 25.80 -7.99
CA ASP A 333 -16.44 26.36 -9.33
C ASP A 333 -17.37 27.58 -9.43
N PRO A 334 -16.96 28.78 -8.96
CA PRO A 334 -17.67 30.02 -9.24
C PRO A 334 -17.42 30.39 -10.70
N ASN A 335 -18.06 29.64 -11.60
CA ASN A 335 -18.00 29.86 -13.02
C ASN A 335 -18.91 31.02 -13.38
N ASP A 336 -18.52 31.80 -14.39
CA ASP A 336 -19.41 32.77 -14.98
C ASP A 336 -19.37 32.72 -16.51
N LYS A 337 -20.50 33.12 -17.09
CA LYS A 337 -20.68 33.29 -18.53
C LYS A 337 -21.05 34.74 -18.76
N LEU A 338 -20.22 35.44 -19.51
CA LEU A 338 -20.47 36.79 -19.98
C LEU A 338 -20.79 36.75 -21.48
N VAL A 339 -21.65 37.66 -21.91
CA VAL A 339 -22.04 37.84 -23.32
C VAL A 339 -21.82 39.29 -23.71
N ASN A 340 -21.29 39.52 -24.91
CA ASN A 340 -21.14 40.85 -25.49
C ASN A 340 -21.49 40.82 -26.98
N PRO A 341 -22.39 41.69 -27.47
CA PRO A 341 -23.19 42.65 -26.69
C PRO A 341 -24.18 41.97 -25.72
N ALA A 342 -24.42 42.60 -24.57
CA ALA A 342 -25.41 42.14 -23.58
C ALA A 342 -26.74 42.89 -23.74
N GLY A 343 -27.88 42.22 -23.49
CA GLY A 343 -29.24 42.81 -23.56
C GLY A 343 -30.05 42.36 -24.78
N ASP A 344 -31.23 42.97 -24.97
CA ASP A 344 -32.12 42.67 -26.10
C ASP A 344 -31.55 43.22 -27.41
N LEU A 345 -31.14 42.30 -28.29
CA LEU A 345 -30.69 42.63 -29.64
C LEU A 345 -31.91 42.89 -30.52
N LEU A 346 -32.29 44.17 -30.64
CA LEU A 346 -33.39 44.59 -31.51
C LEU A 346 -32.93 44.51 -32.98
N LEU A 347 -33.52 43.57 -33.74
CA LEU A 347 -33.32 43.32 -35.18
C LEU A 347 -33.58 44.52 -36.12
N ASN A 348 -33.90 45.71 -35.61
CA ASN A 348 -34.43 46.82 -36.40
C ASN A 348 -33.43 47.94 -36.74
N ASN A 349 -32.14 47.80 -36.41
CA ASN A 349 -31.12 48.80 -36.76
C ASN A 349 -30.22 48.40 -37.95
N GLY A 350 -30.61 47.42 -38.77
CA GLY A 350 -29.95 47.14 -40.05
C GLY A 350 -28.53 46.58 -39.95
N ARG A 351 -28.12 46.06 -38.79
CA ARG A 351 -26.94 45.21 -38.64
C ARG A 351 -27.41 43.77 -38.43
N ASN A 352 -27.48 43.01 -39.51
CA ASN A 352 -27.73 41.56 -39.47
C ASN A 352 -26.47 40.75 -39.11
N ASP A 353 -25.37 41.43 -38.78
CA ASP A 353 -24.02 40.85 -38.68
C ASP A 353 -23.37 41.09 -37.31
N ASP A 354 -24.17 41.37 -36.27
CA ASP A 354 -23.61 41.61 -34.93
C ASP A 354 -23.09 40.28 -34.34
N VAL A 355 -21.77 40.13 -34.34
CA VAL A 355 -21.07 39.01 -33.71
C VAL A 355 -21.35 39.04 -32.21
N ILE A 356 -21.90 37.93 -31.68
CA ILE A 356 -22.09 37.73 -30.25
C ILE A 356 -20.88 36.97 -29.70
N THR A 357 -20.11 37.62 -28.85
CA THR A 357 -18.98 37.01 -28.15
C THR A 357 -19.40 36.52 -26.78
N TYR A 358 -19.17 35.23 -26.52
CA TYR A 358 -19.31 34.64 -25.19
C TYR A 358 -17.93 34.48 -24.54
N THR A 359 -17.81 34.91 -23.29
CA THR A 359 -16.64 34.66 -22.45
C THR A 359 -17.07 33.75 -21.31
N ILE A 360 -16.52 32.54 -21.28
CA ILE A 360 -16.77 31.58 -20.21
C ILE A 360 -15.52 31.50 -19.37
N ARG A 361 -15.63 31.82 -18.07
CA ARG A 361 -14.52 31.65 -17.13
C ARG A 361 -14.84 30.47 -16.24
N PHE A 362 -13.92 29.52 -16.26
CA PHE A 362 -13.91 28.39 -15.37
C PHE A 362 -12.71 28.54 -14.44
N GLN A 363 -12.96 28.44 -13.14
CA GLN A 363 -11.91 28.40 -12.15
C GLN A 363 -12.29 27.42 -11.05
N ASN A 364 -11.51 26.34 -10.94
CA ASN A 364 -11.57 25.50 -9.76
C ASN A 364 -10.87 26.24 -8.61
N THR A 365 -11.66 26.86 -7.73
CA THR A 365 -11.19 27.47 -6.48
C THR A 365 -11.30 26.51 -5.29
N GLY A 366 -11.74 25.28 -5.54
CA GLY A 366 -11.74 24.20 -4.57
C GLY A 366 -10.33 23.73 -4.21
N ASN A 367 -10.23 22.96 -3.14
CA ASN A 367 -8.96 22.42 -2.62
C ASN A 367 -8.59 21.04 -3.22
N TYR A 368 -9.20 20.66 -4.35
CA TYR A 368 -9.01 19.39 -5.04
C TYR A 368 -9.22 19.52 -6.56
N PRO A 369 -8.49 18.79 -7.43
CA PRO A 369 -8.63 18.92 -8.89
C PRO A 369 -10.02 18.58 -9.43
N ALA A 370 -10.45 19.28 -10.49
CA ALA A 370 -11.62 18.91 -11.28
C ALA A 370 -11.19 17.91 -12.37
N GLU A 371 -11.72 16.69 -12.34
CA GLU A 371 -11.31 15.60 -13.25
C GLU A 371 -12.06 15.62 -14.59
N PHE A 372 -13.34 16.02 -14.58
CA PHE A 372 -14.16 16.14 -15.78
C PHE A 372 -14.92 17.48 -15.78
N VAL A 373 -14.56 18.37 -16.70
CA VAL A 373 -15.26 19.65 -16.87
C VAL A 373 -16.10 19.58 -18.15
N ARG A 374 -17.42 19.57 -18.00
CA ARG A 374 -18.37 19.65 -19.11
C ARG A 374 -19.13 20.97 -19.03
N ILE A 375 -18.99 21.80 -20.06
CA ILE A 375 -19.75 23.04 -20.22
C ILE A 375 -20.85 22.77 -21.23
N VAL A 376 -22.11 22.89 -20.81
CA VAL A 376 -23.29 22.69 -21.66
C VAL A 376 -24.08 23.98 -21.68
N ASP A 377 -24.44 24.44 -22.86
CA ASP A 377 -25.23 25.65 -23.06
C ASP A 377 -26.30 25.44 -24.12
N THR A 378 -27.39 26.19 -24.04
CA THR A 378 -28.47 26.17 -25.02
C THR A 378 -28.51 27.52 -25.73
N LEU A 379 -28.24 27.52 -27.03
CA LEU A 379 -28.30 28.71 -27.86
C LEU A 379 -29.74 28.98 -28.32
N ASP A 380 -30.10 30.25 -28.47
CA ASP A 380 -31.40 30.63 -29.02
C ASP A 380 -31.51 30.14 -30.47
N SER A 381 -32.71 29.68 -30.85
CA SER A 381 -33.07 29.25 -32.21
C SER A 381 -32.76 30.26 -33.32
N LYS A 382 -32.57 31.55 -32.98
CA LYS A 382 -32.24 32.63 -33.91
C LYS A 382 -30.74 32.76 -34.20
N ILE A 383 -29.88 32.05 -33.47
CA ILE A 383 -28.44 32.03 -33.68
C ILE A 383 -28.11 31.00 -34.76
N ASP A 384 -27.41 31.41 -35.82
CA ASP A 384 -26.90 30.47 -36.82
C ASP A 384 -25.72 29.69 -36.26
N LEU A 385 -25.93 28.41 -35.93
CA LEU A 385 -24.87 27.53 -35.44
C LEU A 385 -23.72 27.34 -36.42
N LYS A 386 -23.95 27.56 -37.73
CA LYS A 386 -22.89 27.44 -38.75
C LYS A 386 -21.90 28.59 -38.70
N SER A 387 -22.23 29.69 -38.04
CA SER A 387 -21.34 30.84 -37.84
C SER A 387 -20.56 30.77 -36.53
N PHE A 388 -20.58 29.62 -35.82
CA PHE A 388 -19.81 29.45 -34.59
C PHE A 388 -18.31 29.55 -34.88
N GLU A 389 -17.63 30.44 -34.15
CA GLU A 389 -16.19 30.60 -34.21
C GLU A 389 -15.59 30.52 -32.81
N PHE A 390 -14.59 29.65 -32.64
CA PHE A 390 -13.80 29.60 -31.42
C PHE A 390 -12.68 30.64 -31.50
N LEU A 391 -12.77 31.70 -30.68
CA LEU A 391 -11.82 32.81 -30.74
C LEU A 391 -10.48 32.46 -30.06
N CYS A 392 -10.50 32.12 -28.77
CA CYS A 392 -9.29 31.75 -28.05
C CYS A 392 -9.60 31.06 -26.70
N LEU A 393 -8.58 30.38 -26.18
CA LEU A 393 -8.50 29.95 -24.79
C LEU A 393 -7.40 30.76 -24.10
N ALA A 394 -7.69 31.28 -22.91
CA ALA A 394 -6.69 31.91 -22.05
C ALA A 394 -6.46 31.07 -20.79
N CYS A 395 -5.85 29.88 -20.92
CA CYS A 395 -5.34 29.09 -19.80
C CYS A 395 -4.29 28.06 -20.25
N CYS A 396 -3.37 27.69 -19.35
CA CYS A 396 -2.27 26.75 -19.56
C CYS A 396 -2.76 25.30 -19.72
N GLN A 397 -2.30 24.63 -20.79
CA GLN A 397 -2.23 23.19 -21.04
C GLN A 397 -3.34 22.29 -20.44
N LEU A 398 -4.43 22.10 -21.20
CA LEU A 398 -5.24 20.89 -21.15
C LEU A 398 -5.51 20.44 -22.60
N GLU A 399 -5.60 19.12 -22.83
CA GLU A 399 -6.10 18.56 -24.10
C GLU A 399 -7.64 18.59 -24.07
N TYR A 400 -8.26 19.09 -25.14
CA TYR A 400 -9.72 19.22 -25.24
C TYR A 400 -10.25 18.42 -26.42
N GLN A 401 -11.37 17.71 -26.22
CA GLN A 401 -12.17 17.13 -27.29
C GLN A 401 -13.49 17.88 -27.39
N TRP A 402 -13.75 18.50 -28.55
CA TRP A 402 -15.01 19.16 -28.84
C TRP A 402 -15.95 18.19 -29.55
N GLN A 403 -17.14 17.97 -29.00
CA GLN A 403 -18.23 17.28 -29.67
C GLN A 403 -19.43 18.22 -29.80
N TRP A 404 -19.89 18.44 -31.02
CA TRP A 404 -21.06 19.25 -31.33
C TRP A 404 -22.23 18.32 -31.68
N GLY A 405 -23.35 18.47 -30.99
CA GLY A 405 -24.56 17.70 -31.26
C GLY A 405 -25.81 18.50 -30.94
N ALA A 406 -26.78 18.51 -31.84
CA ALA A 406 -28.11 19.01 -31.55
C ALA A 406 -28.81 17.99 -30.64
N HIS A 407 -28.92 18.29 -29.34
CA HIS A 407 -29.81 17.55 -28.46
C HIS A 407 -31.24 18.04 -28.70
N HIS A 408 -32.05 17.23 -29.38
CA HIS A 408 -33.49 17.36 -29.27
C HIS A 408 -33.90 16.93 -27.85
N PRO A 409 -34.67 17.76 -27.12
CA PRO A 409 -35.20 17.34 -25.82
C PRO A 409 -36.20 16.20 -26.01
N LEU A 410 -36.16 15.21 -25.12
CA LEU A 410 -37.27 14.29 -24.86
C LEU A 410 -38.22 14.92 -23.84
#